data_AF-A0A7G9XZK7-F1
#
_entry.id   AF-A0A7G9XZK7-F1
#
_cell.length_a   1.000
_cell.length_b   1.000
_cell.length_c   1.000
_cell.angle_alpha   90.00
_cell.angle_beta   90.00
_cell.angle_gamma   90.00
#
_symmetry.space_group_name_H-M   'P 1'
#
loop_
_entity.id
_entity.type
_entity.pdbx_description
1 polymer ?
#
loop_
_entity_poly.entity_id
_entity_poly.type
_entity_poly.pdbx_seq_one_letter_code
_entity_poly.pdbx_strand_id
1 'polypeptide(L)'
;MGLFGISGGTLQDTIQLLKNTFTVIARNPAIFKPTVTQIVVGIVLWVLLIGSFVSFYFVTGAVVIIAVIILIFSVLMLILFPFIKTYYRAAQCWIVYQTFTGNKISYKKGLARARQNKKDIFILGLLDILLTALSGKLKEGTGRGGLWAILNILMRMAGAAVEEGWDLVGHFLLPGSIIPEKTVGEAISDIKDIRNNVPGALVGVFGIDFVGDLVRGYIIGIAMLLIVGVGGGLYLATHSLVAIGIGVILALILHFVAGIFIDMVKTVYFTIFYTAVTMPEEIPEEDREEVTHYLTSVSGEGIGTPKSEQQFIDPKARQLIPVVQQYKSQGYTDDKISSLLMEKGWSEEIVRKAIDMAV
;
A
#
# COMPACT_ATOMS: atom_id res chain seq x y z
N MET A 1 -30.16 -10.73 2.61
CA MET A 1 -28.95 -11.55 2.42
C MET A 1 -28.36 -11.22 1.05
N GLY A 2 -27.52 -10.19 0.98
CA GLY A 2 -26.75 -9.84 -0.22
C GLY A 2 -25.29 -10.10 0.07
N LEU A 3 -24.71 -11.13 -0.57
CA LEU A 3 -23.34 -11.58 -0.31
C LEU A 3 -22.45 -11.62 -1.55
N PHE A 4 -22.91 -11.14 -2.70
CA PHE A 4 -22.09 -11.00 -3.90
C PHE A 4 -22.55 -9.80 -4.73
N GLY A 5 -22.19 -8.60 -4.26
CA GLY A 5 -22.24 -7.38 -5.06
C GLY A 5 -20.86 -7.10 -5.66
N ILE A 6 -20.31 -8.03 -6.45
CA ILE A 6 -19.10 -7.76 -7.23
C ILE A 6 -19.58 -7.22 -8.59
N SER A 7 -19.44 -5.91 -8.79
CA SER A 7 -19.66 -5.26 -10.08
C SER A 7 -18.73 -5.88 -11.14
N GLY A 8 -19.28 -6.34 -12.26
CA GLY A 8 -18.54 -7.08 -13.30
C GLY A 8 -17.43 -6.29 -14.01
N GLY A 9 -17.43 -4.96 -13.93
CA GLY A 9 -16.37 -4.11 -14.50
C GLY A 9 -15.06 -4.16 -13.71
N THR A 10 -15.13 -4.22 -12.38
CA THR A 10 -13.94 -4.06 -11.51
C THR A 10 -13.01 -5.27 -11.52
N LEU A 11 -13.52 -6.46 -11.82
CA LEU A 11 -12.73 -7.70 -11.79
C LEU A 11 -11.80 -7.80 -13.01
N GLN A 12 -12.26 -7.37 -14.18
CA GLN A 12 -11.47 -7.42 -15.41
C GLN A 12 -10.30 -6.42 -15.37
N ASP A 13 -10.55 -5.20 -14.88
CA ASP A 13 -9.51 -4.19 -14.65
C ASP A 13 -8.47 -4.71 -13.65
N THR A 14 -8.92 -5.38 -12.60
CA THR A 14 -8.03 -5.97 -11.58
C THR A 14 -7.14 -7.08 -12.14
N ILE A 15 -7.68 -7.96 -12.98
CA ILE A 15 -6.88 -8.99 -13.67
C ILE A 15 -5.85 -8.31 -14.58
N GLN A 16 -6.22 -7.21 -15.25
CA GLN A 16 -5.32 -6.46 -16.10
C GLN A 16 -4.20 -5.79 -15.30
N LEU A 17 -4.50 -5.23 -14.13
CA LEU A 17 -3.50 -4.67 -13.19
C LEU A 17 -2.51 -5.73 -12.70
N LEU A 18 -3.03 -6.89 -12.26
CA LEU A 18 -2.20 -8.02 -11.86
C LEU A 18 -1.32 -8.47 -13.02
N LYS A 19 -1.90 -8.64 -14.21
CA LYS A 19 -1.18 -9.05 -15.41
C LYS A 19 -0.03 -8.09 -15.71
N ASN A 20 -0.29 -6.78 -15.70
CA ASN A 20 0.75 -5.79 -15.97
C ASN A 20 1.83 -5.77 -14.87
N THR A 21 1.43 -5.91 -13.60
CA THR A 21 2.38 -6.05 -12.48
C THR A 21 3.27 -7.28 -12.66
N PHE A 22 2.70 -8.42 -13.08
CA PHE A 22 3.47 -9.64 -13.39
C PHE A 22 4.34 -9.49 -14.62
N THR A 23 3.94 -8.73 -15.64
CA THR A 23 4.78 -8.42 -16.79
C THR A 23 6.06 -7.71 -16.32
N VAL A 24 5.95 -6.70 -15.45
CA VAL A 24 7.12 -6.02 -14.89
C VAL A 24 7.98 -6.98 -14.04
N ILE A 25 7.36 -7.83 -13.21
CA ILE A 25 8.09 -8.86 -12.44
C ILE A 25 8.83 -9.83 -13.39
N ALA A 26 8.22 -10.20 -14.52
CA ALA A 26 8.82 -11.11 -15.50
C ALA A 26 10.04 -10.49 -16.21
N ARG A 27 10.07 -9.17 -16.40
CA ARG A 27 11.24 -8.45 -16.98
C ARG A 27 12.50 -8.61 -16.12
N ASN A 28 12.35 -8.73 -14.80
CA ASN A 28 13.47 -8.97 -13.89
C ASN A 28 13.11 -9.95 -12.76
N PRO A 29 13.49 -11.25 -12.88
CA PRO A 29 13.20 -12.24 -11.84
C PRO A 29 13.88 -11.95 -10.50
N ALA A 30 14.83 -11.00 -10.44
CA ALA A 30 15.37 -10.53 -9.17
C ALA A 30 14.33 -9.82 -8.28
N ILE A 31 13.23 -9.31 -8.86
CA ILE A 31 12.12 -8.69 -8.11
C ILE A 31 11.44 -9.71 -7.18
N PHE A 32 11.40 -10.99 -7.58
CA PHE A 32 10.73 -12.05 -6.82
C PHE A 32 11.58 -12.61 -5.67
N LYS A 33 12.91 -12.51 -5.77
CA LYS A 33 13.84 -13.08 -4.77
C LYS A 33 13.64 -12.54 -3.34
N PRO A 34 13.46 -11.22 -3.09
CA PRO A 34 13.13 -10.71 -1.77
C PRO A 34 11.90 -11.39 -1.14
N THR A 35 10.84 -11.59 -1.92
CA THR A 35 9.59 -12.22 -1.49
C THR A 35 9.78 -13.69 -1.15
N VAL A 36 10.50 -14.45 -1.99
CA VAL A 36 10.83 -15.85 -1.69
C VAL A 36 11.63 -15.96 -0.40
N THR A 37 12.62 -15.08 -0.18
CA THR A 37 13.39 -15.06 1.06
C THR A 37 12.51 -14.76 2.27
N GLN A 38 11.56 -13.81 2.18
CA GLN A 38 10.58 -13.54 3.24
C GLN A 38 9.71 -14.76 3.54
N ILE A 39 9.22 -15.46 2.52
CA ILE A 39 8.42 -16.68 2.66
C ILE A 39 9.23 -17.77 3.36
N VAL A 40 10.45 -18.04 2.90
CA VAL A 40 11.32 -19.07 3.49
C VAL A 40 11.62 -18.75 4.95
N VAL A 41 12.03 -17.51 5.26
CA VAL A 41 12.28 -17.10 6.64
C VAL A 41 11.03 -17.24 7.50
N GLY A 42 9.87 -16.79 7.00
CA GLY A 42 8.63 -16.88 7.73
C GLY A 42 8.15 -18.32 7.98
N ILE A 43 8.26 -19.21 6.98
CA ILE A 43 7.95 -20.64 7.15
C ILE A 43 8.87 -21.26 8.19
N VAL A 44 10.18 -20.98 8.15
CA VAL A 44 11.13 -21.48 9.15
C VAL A 44 10.73 -21.01 10.55
N LEU A 45 10.33 -19.75 10.72
CA LEU A 45 9.86 -19.23 12.01
C LEU A 45 8.57 -19.91 12.49
N TRP A 46 7.62 -20.15 11.59
CA TRP A 46 6.40 -20.90 11.93
C TRP A 46 6.69 -22.35 12.31
N VAL A 47 7.59 -23.03 11.60
CA VAL A 47 8.02 -24.40 11.92
C VAL A 47 8.72 -24.46 13.27
N LEU A 48 9.59 -23.50 13.58
CA LEU A 48 10.25 -23.42 14.89
C LEU A 48 9.23 -23.15 16.00
N LEU A 49 8.28 -22.24 15.78
CA LEU A 49 7.22 -21.94 16.74
C LEU A 49 6.37 -23.17 17.01
N ILE A 50 5.78 -23.78 15.98
CA ILE A 50 4.90 -24.95 16.10
C ILE A 50 5.68 -26.14 16.66
N GLY A 51 6.90 -26.38 16.17
CA GLY A 51 7.79 -27.43 16.65
C GLY A 51 8.09 -27.28 18.14
N SER A 52 8.31 -26.06 18.62
CA SER A 52 8.50 -25.80 20.05
C SER A 52 7.26 -26.14 20.86
N PHE A 53 6.05 -25.76 20.41
CA PHE A 53 4.80 -26.15 21.06
C PHE A 53 4.58 -27.66 21.08
N VAL A 54 4.80 -28.34 19.96
CA VAL A 54 4.68 -29.80 19.87
C VAL A 54 5.67 -30.48 20.81
N SER A 55 6.92 -29.99 20.87
CA SER A 55 7.95 -30.58 21.72
C SER A 55 7.58 -30.59 23.21
N PHE A 56 6.80 -29.61 23.71
CA PHE A 56 6.32 -29.63 25.10
C PHE A 56 5.45 -30.84 25.44
N TYR A 57 4.77 -31.44 24.46
CA TYR A 57 3.92 -32.61 24.70
C TYR A 57 4.71 -33.93 24.74
N PHE A 58 5.88 -33.99 24.10
CA PHE A 58 6.63 -35.23 23.91
C PHE A 58 7.90 -35.33 24.75
N VAL A 59 8.27 -34.25 25.43
CA VAL A 59 9.58 -34.12 26.07
C VAL A 59 9.43 -33.91 27.57
N THR A 60 10.26 -34.61 28.36
CA THR A 60 10.37 -34.43 29.81
C THR A 60 11.83 -34.14 30.22
N GLY A 61 12.01 -33.54 31.41
CA GLY A 61 13.34 -33.26 31.98
C GLY A 61 14.08 -32.11 31.28
N ALA A 62 15.41 -32.21 31.19
CA ALA A 62 16.29 -31.12 30.72
C ALA A 62 16.00 -30.63 29.29
N VAL A 63 15.37 -31.47 28.46
CA VAL A 63 15.05 -31.13 27.06
C VAL A 63 13.84 -30.16 26.99
N VAL A 64 13.02 -30.05 28.05
CA VAL A 64 11.98 -29.01 28.15
C VAL A 64 12.60 -27.61 28.18
N ILE A 65 13.77 -27.44 28.80
CA ILE A 65 14.47 -26.15 28.84
C ILE A 65 14.88 -25.73 27.42
N ILE A 66 15.33 -26.69 26.60
CA ILE A 66 15.66 -26.44 25.19
C ILE A 66 14.42 -26.01 24.41
N ALA A 67 13.27 -26.67 24.61
CA ALA A 67 12.00 -26.30 23.99
C ALA A 67 11.56 -24.86 24.36
N VAL A 68 11.72 -24.48 25.64
CA VAL A 68 11.45 -23.10 26.11
C VAL A 68 12.37 -22.09 25.42
N ILE A 69 13.67 -22.38 25.30
CA ILE A 69 14.62 -21.48 24.64
C ILE A 69 14.25 -21.30 23.16
N ILE A 70 13.91 -22.38 22.46
CA ILE A 70 13.48 -22.32 21.04
C ILE A 70 12.17 -21.53 20.92
N LEU A 71 11.22 -21.70 21.84
CA LEU A 71 9.97 -20.94 21.86
C LEU A 71 10.25 -19.43 22.02
N ILE A 72 11.05 -19.05 23.02
CA ILE A 72 11.41 -17.64 23.27
C ILE A 72 12.11 -17.05 22.04
N PHE A 73 13.07 -17.77 21.46
CA PHE A 73 13.76 -17.35 20.25
C PHE A 73 12.80 -17.15 19.07
N SER A 74 11.86 -18.08 18.88
CA SER A 74 10.85 -18.01 17.80
C SER A 74 9.93 -16.81 17.98
N VAL A 75 9.45 -16.56 19.20
CA VAL A 75 8.61 -15.40 19.52
C VAL A 75 9.38 -14.09 19.30
N LEU A 76 10.63 -14.01 19.76
CA LEU A 76 11.48 -12.83 19.55
C LEU A 76 11.69 -12.56 18.05
N MET A 77 11.97 -13.60 17.27
CA MET A 77 12.14 -13.48 15.82
C MET A 77 10.85 -13.09 15.10
N LEU A 78 9.68 -13.54 15.57
CA LEU A 78 8.38 -13.11 15.05
C LEU A 78 8.12 -11.63 15.33
N ILE A 79 8.52 -11.13 16.51
CA ILE A 79 8.45 -9.69 16.83
C ILE A 79 9.38 -8.87 15.91
N LEU A 80 10.54 -9.42 15.56
CA LEU A 80 11.49 -8.77 14.63
C LEU A 80 11.12 -8.94 13.15
N PHE A 81 10.21 -9.87 12.82
CA PHE A 81 9.85 -10.19 11.45
C PHE A 81 9.32 -9.00 10.63
N PRO A 82 8.50 -8.08 11.17
CA PRO A 82 8.08 -6.88 10.42
C PRO A 82 9.26 -6.04 9.93
N PHE A 83 10.34 -5.91 10.72
CA PHE A 83 11.53 -5.17 10.29
C PHE A 83 12.27 -5.90 9.16
N ILE A 84 12.36 -7.24 9.24
CA ILE A 84 12.93 -8.08 8.18
C ILE A 84 12.10 -7.92 6.90
N LYS A 85 10.78 -7.92 7.03
CA LYS A 85 9.83 -7.72 5.93
C LYS A 85 10.05 -6.37 5.26
N THR A 86 10.09 -5.27 6.02
CA THR A 86 10.34 -3.92 5.50
C THR A 86 11.71 -3.81 4.82
N TYR A 87 12.75 -4.44 5.38
CA TYR A 87 14.07 -4.48 4.77
C TYR A 87 14.08 -5.12 3.37
N TYR A 88 13.40 -6.27 3.20
CA TYR A 88 13.28 -6.91 1.89
C TYR A 88 12.36 -6.14 0.93
N ARG A 89 11.29 -5.49 1.43
CA ARG A 89 10.44 -4.61 0.61
C ARG A 89 11.20 -3.39 0.09
N ALA A 90 12.07 -2.79 0.92
CA ALA A 90 12.95 -1.70 0.49
C ALA A 90 13.90 -2.16 -0.64
N ALA A 91 14.52 -3.33 -0.50
CA ALA A 91 15.36 -3.91 -1.55
C ALA A 91 14.55 -4.16 -2.83
N GLN A 92 13.33 -4.66 -2.71
CA GLN A 92 12.43 -4.92 -3.83
C GLN A 92 12.03 -3.62 -4.54
N CYS A 93 11.66 -2.59 -3.81
CA CYS A 93 11.34 -1.27 -4.34
C CYS A 93 12.48 -0.73 -5.23
N TRP A 94 13.73 -0.78 -4.75
CA TRP A 94 14.87 -0.36 -5.56
C TRP A 94 15.06 -1.20 -6.84
N ILE A 95 14.84 -2.52 -6.77
CA ILE A 95 14.93 -3.39 -7.95
C ILE A 95 13.83 -3.08 -8.95
N VAL A 96 12.60 -2.81 -8.49
CA VAL A 96 11.48 -2.45 -9.36
C VAL A 96 11.76 -1.11 -10.05
N TYR A 97 12.13 -0.08 -9.29
CA TYR A 97 12.46 1.24 -9.84
C TYR A 97 13.54 1.13 -10.93
N GLN A 98 14.66 0.47 -10.65
CA GLN A 98 15.72 0.29 -11.64
C GLN A 98 15.28 -0.51 -12.86
N THR A 99 14.48 -1.56 -12.66
CA THR A 99 13.94 -2.35 -13.78
C THR A 99 13.01 -1.51 -14.65
N PHE A 100 12.27 -0.60 -14.04
CA PHE A 100 11.31 0.29 -14.69
C PHE A 100 11.98 1.46 -15.42
N THR A 101 13.17 1.89 -14.97
CA THR A 101 14.03 2.86 -15.67
C THR A 101 14.99 2.23 -16.69
N GLY A 102 14.76 0.96 -17.06
CA GLY A 102 15.54 0.23 -18.08
C GLY A 102 16.79 -0.50 -17.58
N ASN A 103 17.11 -0.41 -16.28
CA ASN A 103 18.29 -1.04 -15.68
C ASN A 103 18.00 -2.42 -15.06
N LYS A 104 18.71 -3.45 -15.50
CA LYS A 104 18.62 -4.79 -14.87
C LYS A 104 19.60 -4.91 -13.70
N ILE A 105 19.12 -4.68 -12.48
CA ILE A 105 19.92 -4.88 -11.27
C ILE A 105 19.69 -6.24 -10.61
N SER A 106 20.75 -6.77 -10.00
CA SER A 106 20.70 -8.04 -9.28
C SER A 106 20.16 -7.87 -7.86
N TYR A 107 19.63 -8.96 -7.30
CA TYR A 107 19.16 -9.05 -5.91
C TYR A 107 20.21 -8.59 -4.88
N LYS A 108 21.49 -8.90 -5.10
CA LYS A 108 22.58 -8.48 -4.19
C LYS A 108 22.75 -6.96 -4.16
N LYS A 109 22.59 -6.28 -5.30
CA LYS A 109 22.66 -4.82 -5.39
C LYS A 109 21.46 -4.17 -4.70
N GLY A 110 20.25 -4.73 -4.86
CA GLY A 110 19.05 -4.28 -4.12
C GLY A 110 19.20 -4.42 -2.60
N LEU A 111 19.76 -5.54 -2.13
CA LEU A 111 20.08 -5.73 -0.72
C LEU A 111 21.14 -4.75 -0.21
N ALA A 112 22.19 -4.51 -0.99
CA ALA A 112 23.24 -3.56 -0.63
C ALA A 112 22.67 -2.15 -0.45
N ARG A 113 21.75 -1.75 -1.36
CA ARG A 113 21.01 -0.50 -1.26
C ARG A 113 20.22 -0.40 0.04
N ALA A 114 19.42 -1.42 0.35
CA ALA A 114 18.67 -1.45 1.61
C ALA A 114 19.58 -1.38 2.85
N ARG A 115 20.81 -1.92 2.81
CA ARG A 115 21.76 -1.82 3.94
C ARG A 115 22.35 -0.43 4.14
N GLN A 116 22.33 0.44 3.15
CA GLN A 116 22.81 1.81 3.29
C GLN A 116 21.83 2.63 4.14
N ASN A 117 20.53 2.37 3.97
CA ASN A 117 19.46 3.13 4.64
C ASN A 117 18.87 2.38 5.86
N LYS A 118 19.72 1.79 6.71
CA LYS A 118 19.27 0.98 7.87
C LYS A 118 18.37 1.75 8.84
N LYS A 119 18.68 3.02 9.09
CA LYS A 119 17.93 3.87 10.03
C LYS A 119 16.54 4.17 9.50
N ASP A 120 16.44 4.55 8.22
CA ASP A 120 15.15 4.81 7.59
C ASP A 120 14.32 3.53 7.51
N ILE A 121 14.90 2.39 7.11
CA ILE A 121 14.20 1.10 7.12
C ILE A 121 13.68 0.73 8.52
N PHE A 122 14.44 1.03 9.58
CA PHE A 122 13.99 0.81 10.94
C PHE A 122 12.79 1.70 11.31
N ILE A 123 12.85 2.99 10.97
CA ILE A 123 11.74 3.94 11.19
C ILE A 123 10.52 3.54 10.37
N LEU A 124 10.71 3.15 9.11
CA LEU A 124 9.65 2.64 8.22
C LEU A 124 9.03 1.36 8.79
N GLY A 125 9.84 0.45 9.33
CA GLY A 125 9.35 -0.76 10.01
C GLY A 125 8.54 -0.44 11.26
N LEU A 126 8.97 0.54 12.06
CA LEU A 126 8.23 1.01 13.22
C LEU A 126 6.89 1.64 12.81
N LEU A 127 6.91 2.48 11.76
CA LEU A 127 5.71 3.09 11.20
C LEU A 127 4.75 2.04 10.64
N ASP A 128 5.23 1.03 9.92
CA ASP A 128 4.40 -0.07 9.39
C ASP A 128 3.70 -0.84 10.53
N ILE A 129 4.43 -1.16 11.61
CA ILE A 129 3.84 -1.77 12.82
C ILE A 129 2.78 -0.84 13.43
N LEU A 130 3.11 0.45 13.59
CA LEU A 130 2.22 1.43 14.19
C LEU A 130 0.95 1.63 13.36
N LEU A 131 1.06 1.75 12.04
CA LEU A 131 -0.05 1.91 11.11
C LEU A 131 -0.91 0.66 11.00
N THR A 132 -0.29 -0.52 11.00
CA THR A 132 -1.02 -1.80 11.02
C THR A 132 -1.78 -1.98 12.34
N ALA A 133 -1.16 -1.64 13.47
CA ALA A 133 -1.81 -1.68 14.77
C ALA A 133 -2.94 -0.63 14.88
N LEU A 134 -2.76 0.55 14.26
CA LEU A 134 -3.75 1.61 14.21
C LEU A 134 -4.97 1.21 13.38
N SER A 135 -4.76 0.69 12.17
CA SER A 135 -5.84 0.29 11.25
C SER A 135 -6.61 -0.93 11.76
N GLY A 136 -5.94 -1.91 12.37
CA GLY A 136 -6.59 -3.05 13.03
C GLY A 136 -7.53 -2.61 14.16
N LYS A 137 -7.12 -1.64 14.97
CA LYS A 137 -7.92 -1.16 16.12
C LYS A 137 -8.99 -0.11 15.76
N LEU A 138 -8.83 0.60 14.65
CA LEU A 138 -9.89 1.46 14.09
C LEU A 138 -11.06 0.63 13.59
N LYS A 139 -10.79 -0.55 12.99
CA LYS A 139 -11.81 -1.49 12.52
C LYS A 139 -12.55 -2.23 13.64
N GLU A 140 -11.96 -2.34 14.83
CA GLU A 140 -12.53 -3.13 15.94
C GLU A 140 -13.42 -2.35 16.93
N GLY A 141 -13.51 -1.01 16.85
CA GLY A 141 -14.47 -0.24 17.65
C GLY A 141 -14.24 -0.28 19.18
N THR A 142 -13.80 0.83 19.77
CA THR A 142 -13.92 1.14 21.21
C THR A 142 -13.34 0.12 22.22
N GLY A 143 -12.02 -0.11 22.20
CA GLY A 143 -11.32 -0.86 23.25
C GLY A 143 -10.54 0.03 24.23
N ARG A 144 -11.05 0.26 25.46
CA ARG A 144 -10.33 0.98 26.54
C ARG A 144 -9.05 0.23 26.95
N GLY A 145 -7.89 0.71 26.50
CA GLY A 145 -6.56 0.26 26.95
C GLY A 145 -5.51 1.35 26.79
N GLY A 146 -4.33 1.21 27.41
CA GLY A 146 -3.27 2.25 27.41
C GLY A 146 -2.80 2.70 26.02
N LEU A 147 -2.84 1.81 25.02
CA LEU A 147 -2.63 2.14 23.60
C LEU A 147 -3.72 3.06 23.02
N TRP A 148 -4.96 2.98 23.53
CA TRP A 148 -6.06 3.86 23.13
C TRP A 148 -5.84 5.30 23.58
N ALA A 149 -5.12 5.54 24.70
CA ALA A 149 -4.74 6.89 25.11
C ALA A 149 -3.75 7.54 24.13
N ILE A 150 -2.76 6.77 23.67
CA ILE A 150 -1.80 7.20 22.63
C ILE A 150 -2.53 7.41 21.29
N LEU A 151 -3.46 6.50 20.94
CA LEU A 151 -4.32 6.62 19.75
C LEU A 151 -5.21 7.86 19.82
N ASN A 152 -5.79 8.18 20.98
CA ASN A 152 -6.63 9.37 21.15
C ASN A 152 -5.82 10.66 21.02
N ILE A 153 -4.56 10.66 21.47
CA ILE A 153 -3.63 11.78 21.28
C ILE A 153 -3.27 11.92 19.80
N LEU A 154 -2.92 10.83 19.12
CA LEU A 154 -2.61 10.82 17.69
C LEU A 154 -3.81 11.23 16.83
N MET A 155 -5.01 10.70 17.09
CA MET A 155 -6.23 11.05 16.37
C MET A 155 -6.66 12.50 16.63
N ARG A 156 -6.47 13.02 17.84
CA ARG A 156 -6.68 14.44 18.16
C ARG A 156 -5.67 15.36 17.48
N MET A 157 -4.44 14.90 17.27
CA MET A 157 -3.44 15.63 16.49
C MET A 157 -3.67 15.54 14.97
N ALA A 158 -4.28 14.46 14.49
CA ALA A 158 -4.43 14.18 13.06
C ALA A 158 -5.73 14.73 12.44
N GLY A 159 -6.82 14.89 13.21
CA GLY A 159 -8.10 15.44 12.71
C GLY A 159 -8.89 14.48 11.82
N ALA A 160 -10.23 14.55 11.85
CA ALA A 160 -11.16 13.54 11.34
C ALA A 160 -11.27 13.38 9.79
N ALA A 161 -10.24 13.75 9.03
CA ALA A 161 -10.20 13.66 7.55
C ALA A 161 -8.96 12.89 7.05
N VAL A 162 -8.53 11.91 7.83
CA VAL A 162 -7.18 11.34 7.80
C VAL A 162 -7.09 9.92 7.25
N GLU A 163 -8.17 9.15 7.25
CA GLU A 163 -8.10 7.72 6.93
C GLU A 163 -7.55 7.46 5.50
N GLU A 164 -7.95 8.28 4.54
CA GLU A 164 -7.59 8.11 3.12
C GLU A 164 -6.18 8.67 2.78
N GLY A 165 -5.75 9.73 3.48
CA GLY A 165 -4.43 10.34 3.26
C GLY A 165 -3.29 9.56 3.92
N TRP A 166 -3.58 8.77 4.96
CA TRP A 166 -2.57 8.01 5.68
C TRP A 166 -2.24 6.66 5.02
N ASP A 167 -3.18 6.08 4.27
CA ASP A 167 -2.88 4.89 3.45
C ASP A 167 -1.91 5.23 2.30
N LEU A 168 -2.13 6.39 1.66
CA LEU A 168 -1.20 6.96 0.68
C LEU A 168 0.20 7.15 1.29
N VAL A 169 0.30 7.74 2.48
CA VAL A 169 1.58 7.88 3.18
C VAL A 169 2.17 6.49 3.45
N GLY A 170 1.44 5.55 4.05
CA GLY A 170 1.98 4.22 4.37
C GLY A 170 2.55 3.48 3.15
N HIS A 171 1.91 3.61 1.99
CA HIS A 171 2.28 2.92 0.78
C HIS A 171 3.32 3.64 -0.10
N PHE A 172 3.34 4.98 -0.10
CA PHE A 172 4.30 5.80 -0.86
C PHE A 172 5.56 6.14 -0.08
N LEU A 173 5.55 6.02 1.25
CA LEU A 173 6.69 6.35 2.10
C LEU A 173 7.90 5.46 1.82
N LEU A 174 7.66 4.18 1.53
CA LEU A 174 8.72 3.24 1.20
C LEU A 174 9.42 3.60 -0.13
N PRO A 175 8.73 3.77 -1.27
CA PRO A 175 9.38 4.23 -2.50
C PRO A 175 9.94 5.65 -2.38
N GLY A 176 9.20 6.57 -1.74
CA GLY A 176 9.61 7.96 -1.58
C GLY A 176 10.81 8.20 -0.69
N SER A 177 11.21 7.23 0.13
CA SER A 177 12.46 7.30 0.91
C SER A 177 13.61 6.54 0.24
N ILE A 178 13.32 5.37 -0.34
CA ILE A 178 14.36 4.48 -0.87
C ILE A 178 14.88 4.92 -2.25
N ILE A 179 14.02 5.49 -3.09
CA ILE A 179 14.39 5.91 -4.46
C ILE A 179 15.20 7.21 -4.43
N PRO A 180 14.67 8.35 -3.91
CA PRO A 180 15.38 9.62 -3.92
C PRO A 180 16.39 9.80 -2.77
N GLU A 181 16.64 8.78 -1.94
CA GLU A 181 17.53 8.86 -0.76
C GLU A 181 17.11 9.87 0.30
N LYS A 182 15.82 10.17 0.37
CA LYS A 182 15.28 11.11 1.34
C LYS A 182 15.04 10.43 2.67
N THR A 183 15.25 11.17 3.75
CA THR A 183 14.85 10.72 5.08
C THR A 183 13.33 10.52 5.11
N VAL A 184 12.86 9.65 6.00
CA VAL A 184 11.41 9.40 6.15
C VAL A 184 10.62 10.70 6.35
N GLY A 185 11.17 11.69 7.06
CA GLY A 185 10.52 12.98 7.27
C GLY A 185 10.40 13.83 6.01
N GLU A 186 11.44 13.88 5.19
CA GLU A 186 11.43 14.57 3.90
C GLU A 186 10.46 13.89 2.92
N ALA A 187 10.46 12.55 2.89
CA ALA A 187 9.52 11.78 2.07
C ALA A 187 8.05 12.05 2.46
N ILE A 188 7.74 12.21 3.76
CA ILE A 188 6.40 12.61 4.24
C ILE A 188 6.04 14.01 3.74
N SER A 189 6.98 14.96 3.76
CA SER A 189 6.72 16.31 3.26
C SER A 189 6.39 16.29 1.77
N ASP A 190 7.20 15.60 0.96
CA ASP A 190 6.97 15.50 -0.48
C ASP A 190 5.62 14.85 -0.79
N ILE A 191 5.25 13.77 -0.08
CA ILE A 191 3.96 13.09 -0.27
C ILE A 191 2.80 14.02 0.10
N LYS A 192 2.96 14.85 1.15
CA LYS A 192 1.96 15.86 1.52
C LYS A 192 1.81 16.92 0.44
N ASP A 193 2.90 17.34 -0.17
CA ASP A 193 2.89 18.31 -1.28
C ASP A 193 2.28 17.70 -2.55
N ILE A 194 2.58 16.44 -2.86
CA ILE A 194 1.94 15.68 -3.94
C ILE A 194 0.43 15.55 -3.70
N ARG A 195 -0.01 15.25 -2.47
CA ARG A 195 -1.44 15.19 -2.12
C ARG A 195 -2.14 16.53 -2.33
N ASN A 196 -1.47 17.63 -1.98
CA ASN A 196 -2.04 18.97 -2.12
C ASN A 196 -2.14 19.41 -3.59
N ASN A 197 -1.29 18.86 -4.47
CA ASN A 197 -1.17 19.25 -5.86
C ASN A 197 -1.82 18.27 -6.85
N VAL A 198 -2.12 17.02 -6.46
CA VAL A 198 -2.86 16.08 -7.31
C VAL A 198 -4.32 16.01 -6.83
N PRO A 199 -5.26 16.66 -7.54
CA PRO A 199 -6.64 16.78 -7.10
C PRO A 199 -7.35 15.42 -7.15
N GLY A 200 -7.97 15.02 -6.04
CA GLY A 200 -9.16 14.16 -5.88
C GLY A 200 -9.25 12.78 -6.58
N ALA A 201 -8.81 12.68 -7.83
CA ALA A 201 -8.77 11.47 -8.65
C ALA A 201 -7.72 10.45 -8.16
N LEU A 202 -6.64 10.90 -7.51
CA LEU A 202 -5.72 9.99 -6.81
C LEU A 202 -6.26 9.46 -5.48
N VAL A 203 -7.30 10.10 -4.95
CA VAL A 203 -7.88 9.80 -3.64
C VAL A 203 -9.04 8.82 -3.79
N GLY A 204 -9.76 8.83 -4.91
CA GLY A 204 -10.99 8.02 -5.10
C GLY A 204 -10.88 6.67 -5.84
N VAL A 205 -9.72 6.26 -6.39
CA VAL A 205 -9.59 4.99 -7.14
C VAL A 205 -8.34 4.22 -6.74
N PHE A 206 -8.25 3.83 -5.47
CA PHE A 206 -7.30 2.80 -5.04
C PHE A 206 -7.91 1.40 -5.29
N GLY A 207 -7.78 0.89 -6.52
CA GLY A 207 -8.14 -0.50 -6.89
C GLY A 207 -7.35 -1.61 -6.16
N ILE A 208 -6.60 -1.29 -5.11
CA ILE A 208 -5.57 -2.13 -4.50
C ILE A 208 -6.08 -2.81 -3.22
N ASP A 209 -6.96 -2.14 -2.47
CA ASP A 209 -7.71 -2.82 -1.41
C ASP A 209 -8.59 -3.92 -2.01
N PHE A 210 -9.09 -3.70 -3.24
CA PHE A 210 -9.77 -4.72 -4.01
C PHE A 210 -8.87 -5.90 -4.42
N VAL A 211 -7.62 -5.69 -4.87
CA VAL A 211 -6.66 -6.80 -5.12
C VAL A 211 -6.40 -7.58 -3.83
N GLY A 212 -6.19 -6.86 -2.71
CA GLY A 212 -5.97 -7.46 -1.40
C GLY A 212 -7.17 -8.29 -0.95
N ASP A 213 -8.39 -7.78 -1.11
CA ASP A 213 -9.63 -8.42 -0.70
C ASP A 213 -10.02 -9.59 -1.63
N LEU A 214 -9.79 -9.48 -2.94
CA LEU A 214 -9.99 -10.55 -3.90
C LEU A 214 -9.06 -11.73 -3.59
N VAL A 215 -7.75 -11.47 -3.46
CA VAL A 215 -6.77 -12.49 -3.10
C VAL A 215 -7.12 -13.08 -1.73
N ARG A 216 -7.48 -12.26 -0.74
CA ARG A 216 -7.89 -12.73 0.58
C ARG A 216 -9.12 -13.64 0.51
N GLY A 217 -10.12 -13.32 -0.32
CA GLY A 217 -11.30 -14.15 -0.53
C GLY A 217 -10.95 -15.55 -1.05
N TYR A 218 -10.10 -15.63 -2.08
CA TYR A 218 -9.61 -16.92 -2.60
C TYR A 218 -8.82 -17.71 -1.55
N ILE A 219 -7.95 -17.02 -0.80
CA ILE A 219 -7.13 -17.66 0.24
C ILE A 219 -7.98 -18.20 1.38
N ILE A 220 -9.04 -17.49 1.80
CA ILE A 220 -10.01 -18.00 2.78
C ILE A 220 -10.70 -19.26 2.24
N GLY A 221 -11.11 -19.27 0.97
CA GLY A 221 -11.70 -20.45 0.33
C GLY A 221 -10.75 -21.66 0.35
N ILE A 222 -9.49 -21.47 -0.04
CA ILE A 222 -8.48 -22.54 -0.01
C ILE A 222 -8.17 -22.98 1.43
N ALA A 223 -8.08 -22.03 2.37
CA ALA A 223 -7.88 -22.33 3.79
C ALA A 223 -9.01 -23.20 4.35
N MET A 224 -10.27 -22.91 4.00
CA MET A 224 -11.42 -23.74 4.36
C MET A 224 -11.32 -25.15 3.77
N LEU A 225 -10.89 -25.27 2.51
CA LEU A 225 -10.65 -26.58 1.88
C LEU A 225 -9.51 -27.36 2.56
N LEU A 226 -8.46 -26.70 3.04
CA LEU A 226 -7.40 -27.35 3.82
C LEU A 226 -7.92 -27.84 5.17
N ILE A 227 -8.72 -27.03 5.87
CA ILE A 227 -9.28 -27.41 7.17
C ILE A 227 -10.27 -28.57 7.02
N VAL A 228 -11.21 -28.49 6.08
CA VAL A 228 -12.25 -29.53 5.89
C VAL A 228 -11.69 -30.74 5.17
N GLY A 229 -10.94 -30.54 4.09
CA GLY A 229 -10.40 -31.62 3.26
C GLY A 229 -9.26 -32.36 3.95
N VAL A 230 -8.18 -31.66 4.30
CA VAL A 230 -7.02 -32.30 4.96
C VAL A 230 -7.34 -32.57 6.42
N GLY A 231 -7.79 -31.56 7.18
CA GLY A 231 -8.08 -31.72 8.60
C GLY A 231 -9.26 -32.65 8.88
N GLY A 232 -10.38 -32.43 8.21
CA GLY A 232 -11.57 -33.27 8.34
C GLY A 232 -11.37 -34.67 7.75
N GLY A 233 -10.71 -34.81 6.60
CA GLY A 233 -10.39 -36.11 6.01
C GLY A 233 -9.48 -36.96 6.90
N LEU A 234 -8.41 -36.36 7.46
CA LEU A 234 -7.54 -37.05 8.42
C LEU A 234 -8.27 -37.36 9.73
N TYR A 235 -9.19 -36.50 10.17
CA TYR A 235 -10.04 -36.77 11.35
C TYR A 235 -10.92 -37.99 11.12
N LEU A 236 -11.59 -38.11 9.96
CA LEU A 236 -12.42 -39.27 9.65
C LEU A 236 -11.60 -40.58 9.60
N ALA A 237 -10.35 -40.51 9.16
CA ALA A 237 -9.46 -41.68 9.12
C ALA A 237 -8.91 -42.07 10.50
N THR A 238 -8.59 -41.10 11.37
CA THR A 238 -7.84 -41.33 12.62
C THR A 238 -8.65 -41.12 13.89
N HIS A 239 -9.84 -40.51 13.80
CA HIS A 239 -10.69 -40.05 14.90
C HIS A 239 -9.96 -39.13 15.91
N SER A 240 -8.88 -38.48 15.48
CA SER A 240 -8.02 -37.64 16.34
C SER A 240 -8.23 -36.16 16.07
N LEU A 241 -8.49 -35.36 17.10
CA LEU A 241 -8.59 -33.90 16.98
C LEU A 241 -7.29 -33.24 16.52
N VAL A 242 -6.14 -33.91 16.71
CA VAL A 242 -4.84 -33.44 16.20
C VAL A 242 -4.85 -33.33 14.67
N ALA A 243 -5.62 -34.19 13.99
CA ALA A 243 -5.78 -34.15 12.54
C ALA A 243 -6.40 -32.82 12.06
N ILE A 244 -7.44 -32.34 12.76
CA ILE A 244 -8.05 -31.03 12.48
C ILE A 244 -7.02 -29.92 12.70
N GLY A 245 -6.22 -30.03 13.77
CA GLY A 245 -5.12 -29.11 14.06
C GLY A 245 -4.12 -28.98 12.92
N ILE A 246 -3.78 -30.07 12.22
CA ILE A 246 -2.90 -30.04 11.04
C ILE A 246 -3.52 -29.19 9.92
N GLY A 247 -4.81 -29.38 9.62
CA GLY A 247 -5.52 -28.58 8.63
C GLY A 247 -5.53 -27.08 8.96
N VAL A 248 -5.74 -26.74 10.24
CA VAL A 248 -5.69 -25.35 10.73
C VAL A 248 -4.28 -24.76 10.61
N ILE A 249 -3.24 -25.50 10.99
CA ILE A 249 -1.85 -25.07 10.86
C ILE A 249 -1.49 -24.76 9.40
N LEU A 250 -1.87 -25.65 8.47
CA LEU A 250 -1.63 -25.43 7.05
C LEU A 250 -2.38 -24.19 6.53
N ALA A 251 -3.63 -23.99 6.96
CA ALA A 251 -4.40 -22.79 6.64
C ALA A 251 -3.75 -21.50 7.17
N LEU A 252 -3.19 -21.51 8.38
CA LEU A 252 -2.48 -20.37 8.96
C LEU A 252 -1.20 -20.05 8.19
N ILE A 253 -0.40 -21.07 7.84
CA ILE A 253 0.80 -20.90 7.02
C ILE A 253 0.43 -20.35 5.64
N LEU A 254 -0.60 -20.89 5.00
CA LEU A 254 -1.09 -20.40 3.71
C LEU A 254 -1.49 -18.92 3.79
N HIS A 255 -2.30 -18.55 4.78
CA HIS A 255 -2.74 -17.17 4.98
C HIS A 255 -1.55 -16.23 5.18
N PHE A 256 -0.56 -16.64 5.97
CA PHE A 256 0.66 -15.88 6.19
C PHE A 256 1.49 -15.70 4.91
N VAL A 257 1.69 -16.76 4.13
CA VAL A 257 2.41 -16.72 2.85
C VAL A 257 1.68 -15.83 1.84
N ALA A 258 0.36 -15.93 1.77
CA ALA A 258 -0.45 -15.08 0.91
C ALA A 258 -0.35 -13.60 1.28
N GLY A 259 -0.30 -13.28 2.58
CA GLY A 259 -0.06 -11.91 3.04
C GLY A 259 1.24 -11.33 2.47
N ILE A 260 2.34 -12.09 2.56
CA ILE A 260 3.65 -11.69 1.99
C ILE A 260 3.54 -11.44 0.47
N PHE A 261 2.78 -12.28 -0.23
CA PHE A 261 2.56 -12.11 -1.67
C PHE A 261 1.75 -10.86 -2.02
N ILE A 262 0.70 -10.57 -1.26
CA ILE A 262 -0.09 -9.34 -1.42
C ILE A 262 0.81 -8.12 -1.22
N ASP A 263 1.65 -8.14 -0.18
CA ASP A 263 2.59 -7.04 0.09
C ASP A 263 3.62 -6.86 -1.02
N MET A 264 4.06 -7.95 -1.65
CA MET A 264 4.91 -7.90 -2.84
C MET A 264 4.20 -7.14 -3.98
N VAL A 265 2.98 -7.55 -4.34
CA VAL A 265 2.19 -6.92 -5.40
C VAL A 265 2.00 -5.43 -5.11
N LYS A 266 1.58 -5.09 -3.87
CA LYS A 266 1.45 -3.69 -3.43
C LYS A 266 2.76 -2.94 -3.60
N THR A 267 3.89 -3.51 -3.15
CA THR A 267 5.20 -2.85 -3.22
C THR A 267 5.64 -2.57 -4.66
N VAL A 268 5.44 -3.52 -5.59
CA VAL A 268 5.74 -3.32 -7.02
C VAL A 268 4.86 -2.21 -7.59
N TYR A 269 3.55 -2.30 -7.36
CA TYR A 269 2.57 -1.35 -7.84
C TYR A 269 2.90 0.09 -7.41
N PHE A 270 3.09 0.32 -6.09
CA PHE A 270 3.33 1.66 -5.57
C PHE A 270 4.67 2.23 -5.99
N THR A 271 5.66 1.36 -6.24
CA THR A 271 6.95 1.78 -6.77
C THR A 271 6.83 2.27 -8.20
N ILE A 272 6.14 1.51 -9.06
CA ILE A 272 5.87 1.90 -10.45
C ILE A 272 5.11 3.22 -10.47
N PHE A 273 4.04 3.30 -9.68
CA PHE A 273 3.20 4.48 -9.62
C PHE A 273 3.98 5.71 -9.13
N TYR A 274 4.74 5.58 -8.04
CA TYR A 274 5.59 6.66 -7.53
C TYR A 274 6.57 7.16 -8.60
N THR A 275 7.25 6.23 -9.29
CA THR A 275 8.23 6.57 -10.33
C THR A 275 7.54 7.31 -11.48
N ALA A 276 6.38 6.83 -11.94
CA ALA A 276 5.65 7.44 -13.04
C ALA A 276 5.14 8.85 -12.71
N VAL A 277 4.76 9.12 -11.47
CA VAL A 277 4.26 10.44 -11.06
C VAL A 277 5.39 11.42 -10.73
N THR A 278 6.47 10.95 -10.10
CA THR A 278 7.52 11.84 -9.57
C THR A 278 8.76 11.93 -10.44
N MET A 279 9.03 10.91 -11.26
CA MET A 279 10.23 10.79 -12.09
C MET A 279 9.88 10.29 -13.51
N PRO A 280 8.88 10.89 -14.20
CA PRO A 280 8.44 10.42 -15.52
C PRO A 280 9.56 10.48 -16.57
N GLU A 281 10.50 11.42 -16.41
CA GLU A 281 11.60 11.61 -17.35
C GLU A 281 12.61 10.46 -17.34
N GLU A 282 12.73 9.74 -16.23
CA GLU A 282 13.67 8.61 -16.08
C GLU A 282 13.17 7.32 -16.71
N ILE A 283 11.91 7.30 -17.17
CA ILE A 283 11.30 6.16 -17.84
C ILE A 283 11.69 6.20 -19.33
N PRO A 284 12.27 5.10 -19.87
CA PRO A 284 12.60 5.00 -21.29
C PRO A 284 11.39 5.33 -22.18
N GLU A 285 11.58 6.09 -23.25
CA GLU A 285 10.48 6.53 -24.12
C GLU A 285 9.64 5.36 -24.66
N GLU A 286 10.28 4.23 -24.94
CA GLU A 286 9.63 2.99 -25.39
C GLU A 286 8.66 2.39 -24.36
N ASP A 287 8.89 2.64 -23.07
CA ASP A 287 8.07 2.12 -21.97
C ASP A 287 7.00 3.12 -21.51
N ARG A 288 7.12 4.43 -21.85
CA ARG A 288 6.19 5.50 -21.40
C ARG A 288 4.74 5.27 -21.81
N GLU A 289 4.51 4.71 -23.00
CA GLU A 289 3.16 4.37 -23.47
C GLU A 289 2.55 3.22 -22.65
N GLU A 290 3.35 2.20 -22.31
CA GLU A 290 2.94 1.12 -21.42
C GLU A 290 2.66 1.62 -20.00
N VAL A 291 3.43 2.58 -19.50
CA VAL A 291 3.18 3.24 -18.20
C VAL A 291 1.89 4.04 -18.22
N THR A 292 1.66 4.80 -19.29
CA THR A 292 0.42 5.58 -19.46
C THR A 292 -0.78 4.65 -19.56
N HIS A 293 -0.65 3.54 -20.28
CA HIS A 293 -1.65 2.48 -20.36
C HIS A 293 -1.87 1.78 -19.01
N TYR A 294 -0.79 1.53 -18.25
CA TYR A 294 -0.86 1.00 -16.89
C TYR A 294 -1.67 1.93 -16.00
N LEU A 295 -1.33 3.22 -15.93
CA LEU A 295 -2.01 4.21 -15.09
C LEU A 295 -3.48 4.45 -15.51
N THR A 296 -3.76 4.49 -16.82
CA THR A 296 -5.14 4.63 -17.35
C THR A 296 -6.01 3.41 -17.09
N SER A 297 -5.45 2.19 -17.16
CA SER A 297 -6.19 0.97 -16.83
C SER A 297 -6.55 0.88 -15.34
N VAL A 298 -5.84 1.61 -14.47
CA VAL A 298 -6.14 1.68 -13.03
C VAL A 298 -7.30 2.63 -12.75
N SER A 299 -7.45 3.72 -13.53
CA SER A 299 -8.37 4.81 -13.19
C SER A 299 -9.85 4.51 -13.47
N GLY A 300 -10.20 3.34 -14.02
CA GLY A 300 -11.58 2.86 -14.18
C GLY A 300 -12.44 3.59 -15.22
N GLU A 301 -12.09 4.81 -15.57
CA GLU A 301 -12.50 5.55 -16.76
C GLU A 301 -11.26 6.32 -17.21
N GLY A 302 -11.14 6.54 -18.53
CA GLY A 302 -9.95 7.12 -19.14
C GLY A 302 -9.42 8.29 -18.33
N ILE A 303 -8.11 8.27 -18.05
CA ILE A 303 -7.38 9.52 -17.94
C ILE A 303 -7.63 10.17 -19.29
N GLY A 304 -8.64 11.05 -19.34
CA GLY A 304 -8.73 12.05 -20.38
C GLY A 304 -7.32 12.59 -20.47
N THR A 305 -6.75 12.48 -21.68
CA THR A 305 -5.48 13.08 -22.08
C THR A 305 -5.07 14.15 -21.08
N PRO A 306 -3.87 14.10 -20.48
CA PRO A 306 -3.48 15.01 -19.42
C PRO A 306 -4.00 16.38 -19.83
N LYS A 307 -4.85 17.00 -19.01
CA LYS A 307 -5.16 18.43 -19.17
C LYS A 307 -3.88 19.19 -18.83
N SER A 308 -2.84 18.98 -19.63
CA SER A 308 -1.75 19.91 -19.81
C SER A 308 -2.42 21.24 -20.14
N GLU A 309 -2.26 22.20 -19.23
CA GLU A 309 -2.69 23.61 -19.28
C GLU A 309 -3.98 24.04 -18.57
N GLN A 310 -4.86 23.16 -18.07
CA GLN A 310 -6.06 23.63 -17.35
C GLN A 310 -6.29 22.93 -16.02
N GLN A 311 -5.56 23.42 -15.00
CA GLN A 311 -5.95 23.62 -13.59
C GLN A 311 -4.74 23.49 -12.66
N PHE A 312 -3.72 24.33 -12.88
CA PHE A 312 -3.01 24.89 -11.73
C PHE A 312 -3.98 25.92 -11.15
N ILE A 313 -4.74 25.53 -10.12
CA ILE A 313 -5.69 26.43 -9.47
C ILE A 313 -4.85 27.52 -8.78
N ASP A 314 -4.76 28.69 -9.41
CA ASP A 314 -4.17 29.86 -8.77
C ASP A 314 -4.99 30.12 -7.48
N PRO A 315 -4.38 30.07 -6.28
CA PRO A 315 -5.07 30.28 -5.01
C PRO A 315 -5.87 31.59 -4.99
N LYS A 316 -5.44 32.59 -5.77
CA LYS A 316 -6.12 33.88 -5.91
C LYS A 316 -7.39 33.80 -6.75
N ALA A 317 -7.40 32.99 -7.81
CA ALA A 317 -8.60 32.79 -8.63
C ALA A 317 -9.70 32.09 -7.83
N ARG A 318 -9.33 31.12 -6.96
CA ARG A 318 -10.29 30.41 -6.10
C ARG A 318 -10.99 31.31 -5.08
N GLN A 319 -10.33 32.37 -4.62
CA GLN A 319 -10.91 33.36 -3.72
C GLN A 319 -11.97 34.24 -4.40
N LEU A 320 -11.89 34.40 -5.72
CA LEU A 320 -12.82 35.23 -6.50
C LEU A 320 -14.10 34.50 -6.92
N ILE A 321 -14.11 33.15 -6.95
CA ILE A 321 -15.27 32.34 -7.34
C ILE A 321 -16.57 32.75 -6.62
N PRO A 322 -16.62 32.86 -5.27
CA PRO A 322 -17.87 33.25 -4.60
C PRO A 322 -18.31 34.68 -4.94
N VAL A 323 -17.36 35.58 -5.21
CA VAL A 323 -17.65 36.97 -5.60
C VAL A 323 -18.21 37.02 -7.03
N VAL A 324 -17.65 36.24 -7.94
CA VAL A 324 -18.13 36.11 -9.32
C VAL A 324 -19.53 35.48 -9.34
N GLN A 325 -19.77 34.42 -8.59
CA GLN A 325 -21.09 33.79 -8.47
C GLN A 325 -22.14 34.75 -7.90
N GLN A 326 -21.75 35.55 -6.91
CA GLN A 326 -22.62 36.60 -6.37
C GLN A 326 -22.99 37.63 -7.44
N TYR A 327 -22.03 38.11 -8.25
CA TYR A 327 -22.35 39.05 -9.33
C TYR A 327 -23.17 38.42 -10.44
N LYS A 328 -22.92 37.16 -10.81
CA LYS A 328 -23.77 36.43 -11.76
C LYS A 328 -25.21 36.27 -11.25
N SER A 329 -25.39 35.97 -9.96
CA SER A 329 -26.72 35.88 -9.33
C SER A 329 -27.50 37.21 -9.33
N GLN A 330 -26.79 38.34 -9.44
CA GLN A 330 -27.35 39.68 -9.57
C GLN A 330 -27.58 40.10 -11.03
N GLY A 331 -27.37 39.20 -12.00
CA GLY A 331 -27.62 39.44 -13.42
C GLY A 331 -26.52 40.21 -14.16
N TYR A 332 -25.30 40.27 -13.62
CA TYR A 332 -24.17 40.89 -14.30
C TYR A 332 -23.62 39.97 -15.39
N THR A 333 -23.26 40.55 -16.55
CA THR A 333 -22.57 39.85 -17.63
C THR A 333 -21.09 39.66 -17.30
N ASP A 334 -20.47 38.64 -17.87
CA ASP A 334 -19.06 38.28 -17.63
C ASP A 334 -18.11 39.45 -17.92
N ASP A 335 -18.36 40.23 -18.97
CA ASP A 335 -17.58 41.44 -19.30
C ASP A 335 -17.65 42.50 -18.19
N LYS A 336 -18.84 42.67 -17.60
CA LYS A 336 -19.08 43.65 -16.53
C LYS A 336 -18.48 43.20 -15.20
N ILE A 337 -18.47 41.90 -14.94
CA ILE A 337 -17.77 41.30 -13.80
C ILE A 337 -16.26 41.50 -13.96
N SER A 338 -15.74 41.28 -15.17
CA SER A 338 -14.33 41.46 -15.48
C SER A 338 -13.87 42.89 -15.23
N SER A 339 -14.61 43.88 -15.75
CA SER A 339 -14.27 45.30 -15.54
C SER A 339 -14.30 45.70 -14.06
N LEU A 340 -15.27 45.23 -13.28
CA LEU A 340 -15.41 45.56 -11.85
C LEU A 340 -14.30 44.93 -11.00
N LEU A 341 -13.88 43.71 -11.33
CA LEU A 341 -12.79 43.04 -10.62
C LEU A 341 -11.43 43.62 -11.01
N MET A 342 -11.25 44.03 -12.26
CA MET A 342 -10.03 44.73 -12.68
C MET A 342 -9.91 46.13 -12.05
N GLU A 343 -11.01 46.87 -11.90
CA GLU A 343 -11.05 48.15 -11.19
C GLU A 343 -10.67 48.00 -9.71
N LYS A 344 -10.99 46.84 -9.10
CA LYS A 344 -10.59 46.47 -7.73
C LYS A 344 -9.14 45.98 -7.61
N GLY A 345 -8.36 46.05 -8.69
CA GLY A 345 -6.93 45.74 -8.70
C GLY A 345 -6.58 44.27 -8.97
N TRP A 346 -7.53 43.46 -9.45
CA TRP A 346 -7.25 42.07 -9.84
C TRP A 346 -6.72 42.01 -11.28
N SER A 347 -5.70 41.19 -11.51
CA SER A 347 -5.14 41.00 -12.86
C SER A 347 -6.14 40.29 -13.77
N GLU A 348 -6.24 40.74 -15.01
CA GLU A 348 -7.17 40.22 -16.03
C GLU A 348 -7.12 38.69 -16.17
N GLU A 349 -5.93 38.11 -16.11
CA GLU A 349 -5.73 36.65 -16.22
C GLU A 349 -6.41 35.87 -15.09
N ILE A 350 -6.33 36.37 -13.85
CA ILE A 350 -6.93 35.74 -12.67
C ILE A 350 -8.45 35.90 -12.69
N VAL A 351 -8.94 37.05 -13.17
CA VAL A 351 -10.36 37.36 -13.26
C VAL A 351 -11.05 36.49 -14.30
N ARG A 352 -10.46 36.35 -15.51
CA ARG A 352 -10.97 35.45 -16.55
C ARG A 352 -11.01 33.99 -16.06
N LYS A 353 -9.92 33.51 -15.44
CA LYS A 353 -9.87 32.17 -14.83
C LYS A 353 -10.97 31.97 -13.79
N ALA A 354 -11.26 32.97 -12.95
CA ALA A 354 -12.33 32.88 -11.96
C ALA A 354 -13.74 32.87 -12.59
N ILE A 355 -13.95 33.58 -13.69
CA ILE A 355 -15.23 33.60 -14.44
C ILE A 355 -15.51 32.26 -15.11
N ASP A 356 -14.50 31.68 -15.76
CA ASP A 356 -14.59 30.38 -16.43
C ASP A 356 -14.85 29.23 -15.42
N MET A 357 -14.34 29.38 -14.19
CA MET A 357 -14.55 28.42 -13.10
C MET A 357 -15.87 28.61 -12.33
N ALA A 358 -16.54 29.75 -12.50
CA ALA A 358 -17.78 30.12 -11.82
C ALA A 358 -19.03 29.92 -12.69
N VAL A 359 -18.97 29.00 -13.66
CA VAL A 359 -20.09 28.59 -14.51
C VAL A 359 -21.03 27.65 -13.76
#